data_AF-A0A8C0IQI1-F1
#
_entry.id   AF-A0A8C0IQI1-F1
#
_cell.length_a   1.000
_cell.length_b   1.000
_cell.length_c   1.000
_cell.angle_alpha   90.00
_cell.angle_beta   90.00
_cell.angle_gamma   90.00
#
_symmetry.space_group_name_H-M   'P 1'
#
loop_
_entity.id
_entity.type
_entity.pdbx_description
1 polymer ?
#
loop_
_entity_poly.entity_id
_entity_poly.type
_entity_poly.pdbx_seq_one_letter_code
_entity_poly.pdbx_strand_id
1 'polypeptide(L)'
;MGYGTELCGPQAHSALLQLQDSELRLLELMKKWMVQRAKSDREYASLLHNAFCQLEKQECFGQPPPGDYKSQISKSWWVVASQTEVLSQILRRHAEDLATGPLNKLSLLIRDKQQLRKAYSEQWQQLNQDYVRTSQQELEKLKSQYRILARDSAQAKRKFQEASKGGCPASPLPHTAPSLSWGEWH
;
A
#
# COMPACT_ATOMS: atom_id res chain seq x y z
N MET A 1 10.78 10.65 -11.23
CA MET A 1 9.33 10.79 -10.98
C MET A 1 8.91 9.63 -10.11
N GLY A 2 8.37 9.90 -8.92
CA GLY A 2 8.08 8.85 -7.94
C GLY A 2 7.31 9.42 -6.75
N TYR A 3 6.42 8.60 -6.19
CA TYR A 3 5.53 9.02 -5.10
C TYR A 3 6.28 9.62 -3.90
N GLY A 4 7.53 9.18 -3.63
CA GLY A 4 8.33 9.71 -2.53
C GLY A 4 8.78 11.16 -2.66
N THR A 5 8.81 11.72 -3.88
CA THR A 5 9.23 13.11 -4.15
C THR A 5 8.07 14.04 -4.55
N GLU A 6 6.98 13.48 -5.08
CA GLU A 6 5.84 14.24 -5.60
C GLU A 6 4.62 14.22 -4.67
N LEU A 7 4.54 13.24 -3.77
CA LEU A 7 3.41 13.03 -2.86
C LEU A 7 3.88 13.05 -1.40
N CYS A 8 4.29 14.23 -0.92
CA CYS A 8 4.63 14.44 0.49
C CYS A 8 3.46 15.06 1.27
N GLY A 9 3.15 14.49 2.43
CA GLY A 9 2.21 15.06 3.41
C GLY A 9 0.82 14.40 3.47
N PRO A 10 -0.10 14.95 4.30
CA PRO A 10 -1.39 14.32 4.60
C PRO A 10 -2.34 14.20 3.41
N GLN A 11 -2.34 15.19 2.50
CA GLN A 11 -3.18 15.16 1.31
C GLN A 11 -2.75 14.06 0.35
N ALA A 12 -1.44 13.94 0.13
CA ALA A 12 -0.81 12.87 -0.63
C ALA A 12 -1.14 11.49 -0.07
N HIS A 13 -1.06 11.33 1.26
CA HIS A 13 -1.48 10.10 1.94
C HIS A 13 -2.94 9.72 1.65
N SER A 14 -3.86 10.68 1.79
CA SER A 14 -5.29 10.46 1.49
C SER A 14 -5.52 10.05 0.04
N ALA A 15 -4.86 10.72 -0.91
CA ALA A 15 -4.95 10.38 -2.33
C ALA A 15 -4.43 8.95 -2.63
N LEU A 16 -3.32 8.55 -2.00
CA LEU A 16 -2.77 7.20 -2.15
C LEU A 16 -3.70 6.12 -1.57
N LEU A 17 -4.35 6.38 -0.43
CA LEU A 17 -5.36 5.46 0.11
C LEU A 17 -6.56 5.33 -0.83
N GLN A 18 -7.06 6.43 -1.38
CA GLN A 18 -8.16 6.41 -2.34
C GLN A 18 -7.80 5.65 -3.62
N LEU A 19 -6.56 5.78 -4.10
CA LEU A 19 -6.04 5.01 -5.23
C LEU A 19 -6.00 3.51 -4.91
N GLN A 20 -5.47 3.12 -3.75
CA GLN A 20 -5.46 1.71 -3.33
C GLN A 20 -6.89 1.14 -3.20
N ASP A 21 -7.83 1.94 -2.70
CA ASP A 21 -9.24 1.56 -2.61
C ASP A 21 -9.91 1.40 -3.98
N SER A 22 -9.58 2.24 -4.96
CA SER A 22 -10.11 2.12 -6.32
C SER A 22 -9.54 0.91 -7.05
N GLU A 23 -8.24 0.64 -6.91
CA GLU A 23 -7.60 -0.57 -7.43
C GLU A 23 -8.22 -1.84 -6.84
N LEU A 24 -8.46 -1.89 -5.53
CA LEU A 24 -9.12 -3.03 -4.89
C LEU A 24 -10.53 -3.26 -5.43
N ARG A 25 -11.32 -2.19 -5.61
CA ARG A 25 -12.65 -2.30 -6.21
C ARG A 25 -12.60 -2.83 -7.64
N LEU A 26 -11.62 -2.39 -8.44
CA LEU A 26 -11.42 -2.88 -9.81
C LEU A 26 -11.08 -4.38 -9.81
N LEU A 27 -10.15 -4.81 -8.96
CA LEU A 27 -9.77 -6.23 -8.86
C LEU A 27 -10.96 -7.11 -8.45
N GLU A 28 -11.80 -6.66 -7.51
CA GLU A 28 -13.02 -7.37 -7.13
C GLU A 28 -14.05 -7.44 -8.27
N LEU A 29 -14.19 -6.37 -9.05
CA LEU A 29 -15.04 -6.35 -10.24
C LEU A 29 -14.53 -7.35 -11.29
N MET A 30 -13.22 -7.34 -11.56
CA MET A 30 -12.58 -8.29 -12.48
C MET A 30 -12.79 -9.74 -12.03
N LYS A 31 -12.68 -10.00 -10.72
CA LYS A 31 -12.93 -11.32 -10.14
C LYS A 31 -14.36 -11.78 -10.40
N LYS A 32 -15.35 -10.94 -10.08
CA LYS A 32 -16.77 -11.25 -10.34
C LYS A 32 -17.03 -11.52 -11.81
N TRP A 33 -16.46 -10.71 -12.70
CA TRP A 33 -16.57 -10.90 -14.14
C TRP A 33 -15.96 -12.23 -14.59
N MET A 34 -14.76 -12.59 -14.11
CA MET A 34 -14.11 -13.85 -14.44
C MET A 34 -14.88 -15.06 -13.91
N VAL A 35 -15.44 -14.98 -12.69
CA VAL A 35 -16.34 -16.03 -12.16
C VAL A 35 -17.51 -16.25 -13.12
N GLN A 36 -18.16 -15.15 -13.53
CA GLN A 36 -19.29 -15.23 -14.45
C GLN A 36 -18.87 -15.78 -15.81
N ARG A 37 -17.70 -15.40 -16.33
CA ARG A 37 -17.17 -15.93 -17.58
C ARG A 37 -16.94 -17.44 -17.53
N ALA A 38 -16.28 -17.94 -16.48
CA ALA A 38 -16.08 -19.38 -16.28
C ALA A 38 -17.41 -20.14 -16.15
N LYS A 39 -18.40 -19.55 -15.48
CA LYS A 39 -19.74 -20.12 -15.38
C LYS A 39 -20.41 -20.22 -16.75
N SER A 40 -20.41 -19.13 -17.52
CA SER A 40 -21.00 -19.09 -18.87
C SER A 40 -20.33 -20.08 -19.83
N ASP A 41 -19.00 -20.19 -19.80
CA ASP A 41 -18.28 -21.16 -20.64
C ASP A 41 -18.67 -22.61 -20.28
N ARG A 42 -18.85 -22.93 -18.99
CA ARG A 42 -19.27 -24.27 -18.53
C ARG A 42 -20.73 -24.59 -18.90
N GLU A 43 -21.62 -23.61 -18.78
CA GLU A 43 -23.02 -23.75 -19.18
C GLU A 43 -23.13 -23.97 -20.69
N TYR A 44 -22.39 -23.19 -21.49
CA TYR A 44 -22.39 -23.34 -22.94
C TYR A 44 -21.78 -24.66 -23.40
N ALA A 45 -20.67 -25.09 -22.78
CA ALA A 45 -20.10 -26.42 -23.00
C ALA A 45 -21.12 -27.54 -22.76
N SER A 46 -21.88 -27.45 -21.67
CA SER A 46 -22.92 -28.43 -21.32
C SER A 46 -24.03 -28.49 -22.38
N LEU A 47 -24.47 -27.34 -22.90
CA LEU A 47 -25.48 -27.29 -23.96
C LEU A 47 -24.99 -27.97 -25.25
N LEU A 48 -23.75 -27.70 -25.66
CA LEU A 48 -23.16 -28.32 -26.85
C LEU A 48 -22.99 -29.84 -26.68
N HIS A 49 -22.52 -30.29 -25.52
CA HIS A 49 -22.38 -31.71 -25.21
C HIS A 49 -23.73 -32.43 -25.23
N ASN A 50 -24.76 -31.82 -24.65
CA ASN A 50 -26.12 -32.37 -24.65
C ASN A 50 -26.69 -32.47 -26.07
N ALA A 51 -26.41 -31.49 -26.94
CA ALA A 51 -26.83 -31.54 -28.35
C ALA A 51 -26.14 -32.70 -29.10
N PHE A 52 -24.84 -32.91 -28.87
CA PHE A 52 -24.10 -34.05 -29.42
C PHE A 52 -24.67 -35.39 -28.93
N CYS A 53 -24.88 -35.54 -27.62
CA CYS A 53 -25.43 -36.76 -27.02
C CYS A 53 -26.85 -37.10 -27.51
N GLN A 54 -27.68 -36.09 -27.81
CA GLN A 54 -29.02 -36.31 -28.39
C GLN A 54 -28.92 -36.87 -29.80
N LEU A 55 -28.03 -36.30 -30.62
CA LEU A 55 -27.78 -36.72 -32.00
C LEU A 55 -27.19 -38.13 -32.05
N GLU A 56 -26.22 -38.44 -31.20
CA GLU A 56 -25.61 -39.77 -31.11
C GLU A 56 -26.64 -40.85 -30.78
N LYS A 57 -27.56 -40.56 -29.84
CA LYS A 57 -28.67 -41.46 -29.52
C LYS A 57 -29.60 -41.66 -30.72
N GLN A 58 -29.95 -40.59 -31.44
CA GLN A 58 -30.85 -40.67 -32.59
C GLN A 58 -30.27 -41.48 -33.76
N GLU A 59 -28.99 -41.31 -34.07
CA GLU A 59 -28.29 -42.07 -35.13
C GLU A 59 -28.08 -43.55 -34.74
N CYS A 60 -28.00 -43.87 -33.44
CA CYS A 60 -27.88 -45.25 -32.96
C CYS A 60 -29.20 -46.06 -33.14
N PHE A 61 -30.36 -45.39 -33.09
CA PHE A 61 -31.66 -45.99 -33.42
C PHE A 61 -31.94 -46.07 -34.94
N GLY A 62 -31.08 -45.47 -35.75
CA GLY A 62 -31.23 -45.37 -37.21
C GLY A 62 -30.22 -46.20 -38.01
N GLN A 63 -29.56 -47.21 -37.42
CA GLN A 63 -28.66 -48.08 -38.19
C GLN A 63 -29.45 -48.86 -39.25
N PRO A 64 -29.18 -48.62 -40.55
CA PRO A 64 -29.81 -49.39 -41.59
C PRO A 64 -29.01 -50.73 -41.77
N PRO A 65 -29.64 -51.79 -42.32
CA PRO A 65 -29.13 -53.16 -42.34
C PRO A 65 -27.69 -53.35 -42.92
N PRO A 66 -27.06 -54.52 -42.69
CA PRO A 66 -25.68 -54.76 -43.15
C PRO A 66 -25.61 -54.69 -44.68
N GLY A 67 -24.98 -53.63 -45.20
CA GLY A 67 -24.88 -53.33 -46.63
C GLY A 67 -25.00 -51.83 -46.97
N ASP A 68 -25.32 -50.99 -45.99
CA ASP A 68 -25.74 -49.62 -46.23
C ASP A 68 -24.66 -48.62 -46.66
N TYR A 69 -24.94 -47.98 -47.80
CA TYR A 69 -24.27 -46.79 -48.26
C TYR A 69 -24.47 -45.65 -47.24
N LYS A 70 -23.47 -45.44 -46.36
CA LYS A 70 -23.37 -44.17 -45.62
C LYS A 70 -23.20 -43.04 -46.62
N SER A 71 -24.30 -42.32 -46.87
CA SER A 71 -24.34 -41.11 -47.69
C SER A 71 -23.20 -40.17 -47.32
N GLN A 72 -22.58 -39.54 -48.32
CA GLN A 72 -21.57 -38.51 -48.10
C GLN A 72 -22.11 -37.39 -47.19
N ILE A 73 -23.41 -37.11 -47.26
CA ILE A 73 -24.08 -36.14 -46.39
C ILE A 73 -24.07 -36.60 -44.93
N SER A 74 -24.35 -37.89 -44.67
CA SER A 74 -24.30 -38.47 -43.31
C SER A 74 -22.89 -38.41 -42.72
N LYS A 75 -21.86 -38.71 -43.53
CA LYS A 75 -20.45 -38.56 -43.12
C LYS A 75 -20.11 -37.12 -42.78
N SER A 76 -20.48 -36.17 -43.64
CA SER A 76 -20.25 -34.74 -43.40
C SER A 76 -21.01 -34.22 -42.17
N TRP A 77 -22.25 -34.69 -41.95
CA TRP A 77 -23.03 -34.35 -40.77
C TRP A 77 -22.39 -34.86 -39.48
N TRP A 78 -21.87 -36.09 -39.49
CA TRP A 78 -21.13 -36.64 -38.35
C TRP A 78 -19.87 -35.83 -38.02
N VAL A 79 -19.16 -35.32 -39.03
CA VAL A 79 -18.04 -34.42 -38.81
C VAL A 79 -18.50 -33.17 -38.06
N VAL A 80 -19.60 -32.53 -38.47
CA VAL A 80 -20.15 -31.34 -37.77
C VAL A 80 -20.51 -31.66 -36.31
N ALA A 81 -21.19 -32.79 -36.07
CA ALA A 81 -21.55 -33.24 -34.73
C ALA A 81 -20.30 -33.47 -33.85
N SER A 82 -19.30 -34.20 -34.36
CA SER A 82 -18.06 -34.47 -33.64
C SER A 82 -17.25 -33.20 -33.33
N GLN A 83 -17.21 -32.23 -34.26
CA GLN A 83 -16.56 -30.93 -34.02
C GLN A 83 -17.29 -30.09 -32.96
N THR A 84 -18.61 -30.24 -32.86
CA THR A 84 -19.42 -29.60 -31.81
C THR A 84 -19.06 -30.14 -30.42
N GLU A 85 -18.83 -31.46 -30.31
CA GLU A 85 -18.33 -32.08 -29.07
C GLU A 85 -16.91 -31.61 -28.73
N VAL A 86 -16.02 -31.52 -29.72
CA VAL A 86 -14.66 -30.96 -29.50
C VAL A 86 -14.73 -29.53 -28.97
N LEU A 87 -15.60 -28.68 -29.51
CA LEU A 87 -15.80 -27.32 -29.01
C LEU A 87 -16.33 -27.30 -27.57
N SER A 88 -17.26 -28.20 -27.22
CA SER A 88 -17.72 -28.36 -25.83
C SER A 88 -16.55 -28.66 -24.88
N GLN A 89 -15.68 -29.59 -25.26
CA GLN A 89 -14.52 -29.98 -24.44
C GLN A 89 -13.54 -28.81 -24.28
N ILE A 90 -13.29 -28.02 -25.33
CA ILE A 90 -12.43 -26.83 -25.27
C ILE A 90 -13.00 -25.79 -24.29
N LEU A 91 -14.29 -25.48 -24.39
CA LEU A 91 -14.94 -24.48 -23.52
C LEU A 91 -14.94 -24.90 -22.04
N ARG A 92 -15.16 -26.19 -21.78
CA ARG A 92 -15.06 -26.75 -20.43
C ARG A 92 -13.65 -26.62 -19.86
N ARG A 93 -12.62 -26.92 -20.65
CA ARG A 93 -11.21 -26.70 -20.26
C ARG A 93 -10.92 -25.23 -20.00
N HIS A 94 -11.37 -24.32 -20.87
CA HIS A 94 -11.21 -22.88 -20.65
C HIS A 94 -11.83 -22.42 -19.33
N ALA A 95 -13.02 -22.92 -18.98
CA ALA A 95 -13.67 -22.61 -17.72
C ALA A 95 -12.85 -23.11 -16.51
N GLU A 96 -12.24 -24.29 -16.61
CA GLU A 96 -11.38 -24.89 -15.58
C GLU A 96 -10.04 -24.17 -15.44
N ASP A 97 -9.37 -23.90 -16.56
CA ASP A 97 -8.09 -23.16 -16.61
C ASP A 97 -8.26 -21.74 -16.06
N LEU A 98 -9.35 -21.06 -16.41
CA LEU A 98 -9.69 -19.74 -15.89
C LEU A 98 -9.91 -19.78 -14.37
N ALA A 99 -10.64 -20.79 -13.88
CA ALA A 99 -10.96 -20.93 -12.46
C ALA A 99 -9.73 -21.30 -11.61
N THR A 100 -8.88 -22.21 -12.09
CA THR A 100 -7.75 -22.74 -11.33
C THR A 100 -6.48 -21.89 -11.46
N GLY A 101 -6.31 -21.16 -12.57
CA GLY A 101 -5.14 -20.32 -12.80
C GLY A 101 -5.40 -18.84 -12.48
N PRO A 102 -5.88 -18.03 -13.44
CA PRO A 102 -6.02 -16.59 -13.29
C PRO A 102 -6.88 -16.17 -12.09
N LEU A 103 -8.01 -16.83 -11.84
CA LEU A 103 -8.94 -16.45 -10.79
C LEU A 103 -8.36 -16.67 -9.38
N ASN A 104 -7.57 -17.74 -9.21
CA ASN A 104 -6.81 -17.99 -7.98
C ASN A 104 -5.72 -16.93 -7.78
N LYS A 105 -4.94 -16.63 -8.83
CA LYS A 105 -3.91 -15.57 -8.78
C LYS A 105 -4.53 -14.20 -8.44
N LEU A 106 -5.66 -13.86 -9.04
CA LEU A 106 -6.38 -12.62 -8.75
C LEU A 106 -6.89 -12.58 -7.30
N SER A 107 -7.38 -13.71 -6.78
CA SER A 107 -7.81 -13.81 -5.38
C SER A 107 -6.66 -13.64 -4.38
N LEU A 108 -5.47 -14.14 -4.71
CA LEU A 108 -4.25 -13.91 -3.92
C LEU A 108 -3.83 -12.44 -3.99
N LEU A 109 -3.76 -11.86 -5.20
CA LEU A 109 -3.40 -10.46 -5.40
C LEU A 109 -4.32 -9.50 -4.63
N ILE A 110 -5.62 -9.77 -4.59
CA ILE A 110 -6.58 -8.99 -3.80
C ILE A 110 -6.21 -9.02 -2.31
N ARG A 111 -5.92 -10.21 -1.76
CA ARG A 111 -5.53 -10.36 -0.35
C ARG A 111 -4.22 -9.62 -0.06
N ASP A 112 -3.22 -9.78 -0.92
CA ASP A 112 -1.92 -9.12 -0.78
C ASP A 112 -2.07 -7.59 -0.83
N LYS A 113 -2.90 -7.07 -1.75
CA LYS A 113 -3.22 -5.63 -1.85
C LYS A 113 -3.97 -5.12 -0.61
N GLN A 114 -4.90 -5.89 -0.04
CA GLN A 114 -5.58 -5.52 1.21
C GLN A 114 -4.60 -5.43 2.39
N GLN A 115 -3.69 -6.40 2.50
CA GLN A 115 -2.64 -6.39 3.52
C GLN A 115 -1.68 -5.23 3.33
N LEU A 116 -1.23 -4.99 2.09
CA LEU A 116 -0.33 -3.89 1.75
C LEU A 116 -0.96 -2.53 2.10
N ARG A 117 -2.24 -2.32 1.77
CA ARG A 117 -2.97 -1.09 2.13
C ARG A 117 -2.97 -0.86 3.64
N LYS A 118 -3.27 -1.91 4.41
CA LYS A 118 -3.28 -1.84 5.88
C LYS A 118 -1.90 -1.48 6.42
N ALA A 119 -0.86 -2.22 5.99
CA ALA A 119 0.51 -1.98 6.41
C ALA A 119 1.00 -0.57 6.05
N TYR A 120 0.69 -0.08 4.85
CA TYR A 120 1.01 1.30 4.44
C TYR A 120 0.36 2.34 5.38
N SER A 121 -0.93 2.17 5.68
CA SER A 121 -1.64 3.09 6.58
C SER A 121 -1.04 3.10 7.98
N GLU A 122 -0.70 1.93 8.53
CA GLU A 122 -0.10 1.79 9.85
C GLU A 122 1.29 2.44 9.89
N GLN A 123 2.13 2.18 8.90
CA GLN A 123 3.47 2.79 8.80
C GLN A 123 3.40 4.31 8.68
N TRP A 124 2.47 4.84 7.88
CA TRP A 124 2.28 6.28 7.75
C TRP A 124 1.84 6.91 9.07
N GLN A 125 0.88 6.28 9.77
CA GLN A 125 0.42 6.76 11.08
C GLN A 125 1.52 6.75 12.12
N GLN A 126 2.35 5.69 12.16
CA GLN A 126 3.49 5.58 13.05
C GLN A 126 4.48 6.73 12.80
N LEU A 127 4.90 6.90 11.55
CA LEU A 127 5.85 7.96 11.18
C LEU A 127 5.31 9.36 11.50
N ASN A 128 4.03 9.60 11.21
CA ASN A 128 3.40 10.89 11.49
C ASN A 128 3.30 11.17 13.00
N GLN A 129 3.02 10.16 13.81
CA GLN A 129 3.02 10.29 15.28
C GLN A 129 4.41 10.60 15.82
N ASP A 130 5.44 9.89 15.35
CA ASP A 130 6.83 10.15 15.75
C ASP A 130 7.29 11.55 15.32
N TYR A 131 6.93 11.98 14.11
CA TYR A 131 7.19 13.34 13.64
C TYR A 131 6.54 14.41 14.53
N VAL A 132 5.25 14.27 14.86
CA VAL A 132 4.54 15.23 15.74
C VAL A 132 5.14 15.24 17.14
N ARG A 133 5.46 14.07 17.70
CA ARG A 133 6.10 13.95 19.03
C ARG A 133 7.41 14.74 19.08
N THR A 134 8.32 14.46 18.16
CA THR A 134 9.66 15.05 18.18
C THR A 134 9.66 16.51 17.75
N SER A 135 8.97 16.84 16.65
CA SER A 135 9.02 18.18 16.05
C SER A 135 8.19 19.21 16.83
N GLN A 136 7.09 18.81 17.45
CA GLN A 136 6.19 19.73 18.15
C GLN A 136 6.28 19.55 19.67
N GLN A 137 6.00 18.37 20.18
CA GLN A 137 5.80 18.19 21.63
C GLN A 137 7.11 18.31 22.40
N GLU A 138 8.14 17.57 21.99
CA GLU A 138 9.45 17.57 22.64
C GLU A 138 10.18 18.89 22.42
N LEU A 139 10.11 19.45 21.21
CA LEU A 139 10.68 20.75 20.88
C LEU A 139 10.09 21.88 21.74
N GLU A 140 8.77 21.95 21.90
CA GLU A 140 8.14 22.99 22.72
C GLU A 140 8.44 22.83 24.21
N LYS A 141 8.54 21.59 24.71
CA LYS A 141 9.03 21.31 26.06
C LYS A 141 10.46 21.81 26.25
N LEU A 142 11.35 21.58 25.29
CA LEU A 142 12.73 22.04 25.38
C LEU A 142 12.82 23.58 25.31
N LYS A 143 12.05 24.22 24.43
CA LYS A 143 11.96 25.68 24.35
C LYS A 143 11.47 26.30 25.66
N SER A 144 10.46 25.72 26.30
CA SER A 144 9.93 26.24 27.56
C SER A 144 10.95 26.11 28.69
N GLN A 145 11.62 24.96 28.80
CA GLN A 145 12.71 24.73 29.76
C GLN A 145 13.87 25.72 29.55
N TYR A 146 14.29 25.92 28.30
CA TYR A 146 15.35 26.88 27.98
C TYR A 146 14.99 28.30 28.41
N ARG A 147 13.76 28.76 28.16
CA ARG A 147 13.29 30.09 28.57
C ARG A 147 13.33 30.28 30.09
N ILE A 148 12.97 29.24 30.86
CA ILE A 148 13.02 29.27 32.33
C ILE A 148 14.49 29.38 32.78
N LEU A 149 15.34 28.46 32.32
CA LEU A 149 16.76 28.43 32.71
C LEU A 149 17.50 29.73 32.31
N ALA A 150 17.19 30.30 31.15
CA ALA A 150 17.76 31.57 30.72
C ALA A 150 17.35 32.74 31.66
N ARG A 151 16.09 32.77 32.10
CA ARG A 151 15.61 33.77 33.07
C ARG A 151 16.27 33.58 34.43
N ASP A 152 16.36 32.36 34.92
CA ASP A 152 16.97 32.04 36.22
C ASP A 152 18.46 32.39 36.23
N SER A 153 19.18 32.07 35.14
CA SER A 153 20.59 32.44 34.97
C SER A 153 20.78 33.96 34.94
N ALA A 154 19.94 34.69 34.19
CA ALA A 154 19.98 36.15 34.17
C ALA A 154 19.70 36.76 35.55
N GLN A 155 18.74 36.19 36.30
CA GLN A 155 18.42 36.64 37.65
C GLN A 155 19.55 36.34 38.65
N ALA A 156 20.14 35.13 38.61
CA ALA A 156 21.27 34.77 39.43
C ALA A 156 22.48 35.68 39.16
N LYS A 157 22.76 35.99 37.88
CA LYS A 157 23.81 36.93 37.49
C LYS A 157 23.58 38.33 38.06
N ARG A 158 22.34 38.85 38.03
CA ARG A 158 22.00 40.16 38.63
C ARG A 158 22.22 40.16 40.14
N LYS A 159 21.70 39.15 40.85
CA LYS A 159 21.87 39.01 42.31
C LYS A 159 23.35 38.95 42.72
N PHE A 160 24.17 38.20 41.96
CA PHE A 160 25.60 38.13 42.20
C PHE A 160 26.29 39.49 42.01
N GLN A 161 25.94 40.22 40.94
CA GLN A 161 26.49 41.55 40.68
C GLN A 161 26.10 42.56 41.77
N GLU A 162 24.85 42.53 42.25
CA GLU A 162 24.38 43.38 43.35
C GLU A 162 25.12 43.07 44.66
N ALA A 163 25.27 41.80 45.02
CA ALA A 163 26.03 41.38 46.20
C ALA A 163 27.51 41.80 46.14
N SER A 164 28.13 41.68 44.96
CA SER A 164 29.54 42.07 44.77
C SER A 164 29.78 43.58 44.91
N LYS A 165 28.77 44.42 44.59
CA LYS A 165 28.83 45.88 44.80
C LYS A 165 28.61 46.30 46.25
N GLY A 166 27.85 45.52 47.03
CA GLY A 166 27.61 45.77 48.45
C GLY A 166 28.75 45.34 49.40
N GLY A 167 29.78 44.67 48.89
CA GLY A 167 30.87 44.08 49.67
C GLY A 167 32.14 44.92 49.83
N CYS A 168 32.19 46.17 49.36
CA CYS A 168 33.31 47.08 49.63
C CYS A 168 33.01 47.97 50.85
N PRO A 169 33.54 47.68 52.05
CA PRO A 169 33.72 48.73 53.03
C PRO A 169 34.82 49.65 52.48
N ALA A 170 34.44 50.86 52.09
CA ALA A 170 35.40 51.94 51.90
C ALA A 170 36.11 52.18 53.24
N SER A 171 37.30 51.63 53.41
CA SER A 171 38.22 52.10 54.45
C SER A 171 38.85 53.40 53.94
N PRO A 172 38.67 54.54 54.64
CA PRO A 172 39.42 55.74 54.32
C PRO A 172 40.81 55.59 54.93
N LEU A 173 41.85 55.45 54.10
CA LEU A 173 43.22 55.64 54.56
C LEU A 173 43.65 57.09 54.30
N PRO A 174 44.24 57.77 55.31
CA PRO A 174 44.60 59.16 55.22
C PRO A 174 45.91 59.36 54.45
N HIS A 175 46.03 60.56 53.89
CA HIS A 175 47.22 61.14 53.26
C HIS A 175 48.53 60.79 53.98
N THR A 176 49.54 60.38 53.22
CA THR A 176 50.86 61.04 53.13
C THR A 176 51.76 60.27 52.17
N ALA A 177 52.23 60.94 51.12
CA ALA A 177 53.34 60.47 50.31
C ALA A 177 54.65 60.65 51.10
N PRO A 178 55.64 59.78 50.86
CA PRO A 178 56.95 60.32 50.50
C PRO A 178 57.47 59.70 49.20
N SER A 179 58.02 60.59 48.38
CA SER A 179 58.81 60.29 47.19
C SER A 179 59.98 59.38 47.49
N LEU A 180 60.17 58.32 46.69
CA LEU A 180 61.49 57.73 46.45
C LEU A 180 61.59 57.30 44.98
N SER A 181 62.42 58.04 44.25
CA SER A 181 63.04 57.69 42.97
C SER A 181 63.84 56.39 43.11
N TRP A 182 63.94 55.60 42.04
CA TRP A 182 65.18 55.07 41.44
C TRP A 182 64.92 53.80 40.61
N GLY A 183 65.29 53.84 39.33
CA GLY A 183 65.88 52.68 38.65
C GLY A 183 65.09 52.07 37.49
N GLU A 184 65.35 52.60 36.29
CA GLU A 184 65.22 51.89 35.01
C GLU A 184 66.06 50.60 35.02
N TRP A 185 65.53 49.51 34.48
CA TRP A 185 66.33 48.45 33.85
C TRP A 185 65.60 47.93 32.62
N HIS A 186 66.34 47.96 31.51
CA HIS A 186 66.03 47.47 30.17
C HIS A 186 65.77 45.96 30.12
#